data_AF-A0A0B6YVF1-F1
#
_entry.id   AF-A0A0B6YVF1-F1
#
_cell.length_a   1.000
_cell.length_b   1.000
_cell.length_c   1.000
_cell.angle_alpha   90.00
_cell.angle_beta   90.00
_cell.angle_gamma   90.00
#
_symmetry.space_group_name_H-M   'P 1'
#
loop_
_entity.id
_entity.type
_entity.pdbx_description
1 polymer ?
#
loop_
_entity_poly.entity_id
_entity_poly.type
_entity_poly.pdbx_seq_one_letter_code
_entity_poly.pdbx_strand_id
1 'polypeptide(L)'
;DNKVVENTVCVLRNLSYRIQEVVDPDFFKKRSMPRQPAQTGKGKTTKTSESSAGCFGNKSSKAMTMQNSRSGQPSSAPLQLPPTSIEYRPLWGAEIHTLYSIVLRRCINPITMEAAAGAIQNLTACDWQPAVESRAMVRKEKGLPLLVDMLSATSDRVVCATATALRNLA
;
A
#
# COMPACT_ATOMS: atom_id res chain seq x y z
N ASP A 1 -13.32 22.40 -8.69
CA ASP A 1 -13.77 21.49 -7.63
C ASP A 1 -15.23 21.15 -7.90
N ASN A 2 -15.48 20.06 -8.63
CA ASN A 2 -16.84 19.65 -9.01
C ASN A 2 -17.02 18.15 -8.74
N LYS A 3 -18.25 17.66 -8.83
CA LYS A 3 -18.58 16.28 -8.48
C LYS A 3 -17.85 15.24 -9.34
N VAL A 4 -17.55 15.57 -10.59
CA VAL A 4 -16.78 14.68 -11.48
C VAL A 4 -15.36 14.51 -10.96
N VAL A 5 -14.69 15.61 -10.61
CA VAL A 5 -13.33 15.58 -10.02
C VAL A 5 -13.34 14.79 -8.72
N GLU A 6 -14.29 15.05 -7.82
CA GLU A 6 -14.41 14.29 -6.56
C GLU A 6 -14.52 12.79 -6.81
N ASN A 7 -15.43 12.38 -7.70
CA ASN A 7 -15.64 10.97 -8.04
C ASN A 7 -14.40 10.36 -8.68
N THR A 8 -13.75 11.05 -9.62
CA THR A 8 -12.53 10.57 -10.28
C THR A 8 -11.39 10.38 -9.29
N VAL A 9 -11.14 11.35 -8.41
CA VAL A 9 -10.06 11.24 -7.40
C VAL A 9 -10.36 10.11 -6.42
N CYS A 10 -11.63 9.93 -6.01
CA CYS A 10 -12.04 8.79 -5.18
C CYS A 10 -11.79 7.45 -5.87
N VAL A 11 -12.12 7.32 -7.16
CA VAL A 11 -11.85 6.10 -7.94
C VAL A 11 -10.35 5.84 -8.03
N LEU A 12 -9.54 6.86 -8.32
CA LEU A 12 -8.08 6.71 -8.38
C LEU A 12 -7.48 6.31 -7.03
N ARG A 13 -7.98 6.86 -5.92
CA ARG A 13 -7.62 6.44 -4.56
C ARG A 13 -7.94 4.95 -4.34
N ASN A 14 -9.07 4.47 -4.83
CA ASN A 14 -9.45 3.06 -4.69
C ASN A 14 -8.60 2.14 -5.56
N LEU A 15 -8.35 2.53 -6.81
CA LEU A 15 -7.55 1.73 -7.74
C LEU A 15 -6.08 1.63 -7.32
N SER A 16 -5.53 2.64 -6.64
CA SER A 16 -4.16 2.62 -6.11
C SER A 16 -3.97 1.76 -4.86
N TYR A 17 -5.05 1.25 -4.25
CA TYR A 17 -4.95 0.42 -3.05
C TYR A 17 -4.28 -0.92 -3.35
N ARG A 18 -3.19 -1.23 -2.62
CA ARG A 18 -2.40 -2.46 -2.78
C ARG A 18 -1.94 -2.72 -4.22
N ILE A 19 -1.69 -1.65 -4.98
CA ILE A 19 -1.42 -1.71 -6.41
C ILE A 19 -0.23 -2.61 -6.80
N GLN A 20 0.73 -2.81 -5.90
CA GLN A 20 1.83 -3.77 -6.06
C GLN A 20 1.36 -5.21 -6.31
N GLU A 21 0.16 -5.59 -5.86
CA GLU A 21 -0.39 -6.93 -6.10
C GLU A 21 -0.84 -7.16 -7.53
N VAL A 22 -1.01 -6.08 -8.32
CA VAL A 22 -1.23 -6.18 -9.77
C VAL A 22 0.00 -6.75 -10.46
N VAL A 23 1.20 -6.48 -9.92
CA VAL A 23 2.48 -6.97 -10.46
C VAL A 23 2.91 -8.26 -9.76
N ASP A 24 2.77 -8.33 -8.44
CA ASP A 24 3.09 -9.51 -7.62
C ASP A 24 1.90 -9.88 -6.73
N PRO A 25 1.02 -10.80 -7.16
CA PRO A 25 -0.19 -11.18 -6.43
C PRO A 25 0.05 -11.64 -4.98
N ASP A 26 1.26 -12.11 -4.65
CA ASP A 26 1.61 -12.59 -3.32
C ASP A 26 2.54 -11.63 -2.55
N PHE A 27 2.66 -10.37 -2.98
CA PHE A 27 3.59 -9.39 -2.42
C PHE A 27 3.56 -9.34 -0.89
N PHE A 28 2.36 -9.23 -0.30
CA PHE A 28 2.22 -9.16 1.15
C PHE A 28 2.44 -10.50 1.85
N LYS A 29 2.05 -11.62 1.24
CA LYS A 29 2.30 -12.95 1.81
C LYS A 29 3.81 -13.17 1.96
N LYS A 30 4.58 -12.83 0.91
CA LYS A 30 6.05 -12.90 0.91
C LYS A 30 6.66 -11.98 1.97
N ARG A 31 6.10 -10.79 2.18
CA ARG A 31 6.53 -9.85 3.24
C ARG A 31 6.25 -10.35 4.65
N SER A 32 5.12 -11.03 4.85
CA SER A 32 4.70 -11.55 6.16
C SER A 32 5.41 -12.84 6.57
N MET A 33 6.05 -13.53 5.63
CA MET A 33 6.83 -14.72 5.92
C MET A 33 8.10 -14.34 6.70
N PRO A 34 8.49 -15.11 7.74
CA PRO A 34 9.75 -14.90 8.44
C PRO A 34 10.88 -14.94 7.42
N ARG A 35 11.63 -13.84 7.30
CA ARG A 35 12.84 -13.78 6.49
C ARG A 35 13.81 -14.80 7.09
N GLN A 36 13.95 -15.97 6.46
CA GLN A 36 14.96 -16.94 6.89
C GLN A 36 16.31 -16.23 6.87
N PRO A 37 17.08 -16.27 7.97
CA PRO A 37 18.40 -15.67 7.96
C PRO A 37 19.20 -16.35 6.86
N ALA A 38 19.72 -15.53 5.94
CA ALA A 38 20.64 -16.00 4.92
C ALA A 38 21.79 -16.72 5.63
N GLN A 39 21.88 -18.04 5.44
CA GLN A 39 23.01 -18.83 5.92
C GLN A 39 24.25 -18.38 5.14
N THR A 40 24.95 -17.38 5.66
CA THR A 40 26.35 -17.17 5.36
C THR A 40 27.13 -18.11 6.27
N GLY A 41 27.85 -19.04 5.64
CA GLY A 41 28.50 -20.14 6.30
C GLY A 41 29.71 -19.74 7.15
N LYS A 42 29.91 -20.53 8.20
CA LYS A 42 31.16 -20.85 8.94
C LYS A 42 31.71 -19.82 9.94
N GLY A 43 31.45 -20.13 11.21
CA GLY A 43 32.27 -19.73 12.36
C GLY A 43 31.73 -20.29 13.69
N LYS A 44 32.22 -21.46 14.14
CA LYS A 44 32.20 -21.93 15.56
C LYS A 44 32.88 -20.84 16.42
N THR A 45 32.55 -20.47 17.67
CA THR A 45 32.01 -21.06 18.91
C THR A 45 31.97 -19.85 19.89
N THR A 46 31.01 -19.60 20.80
CA THR A 46 30.76 -20.19 22.14
C THR A 46 29.55 -19.48 22.78
N LYS A 47 28.92 -20.15 23.77
CA LYS A 47 27.71 -19.78 24.53
C LYS A 47 27.89 -18.57 25.48
N THR A 48 26.84 -17.76 25.67
CA THR A 48 26.17 -17.48 26.99
C THR A 48 24.87 -16.66 26.82
N SER A 49 23.78 -17.25 27.34
CA SER A 49 22.54 -16.74 27.98
C SER A 49 21.90 -15.37 27.66
N GLU A 50 20.60 -15.49 27.34
CA GLU A 50 19.45 -14.72 27.88
C GLU A 50 19.11 -13.31 27.35
N SER A 51 18.13 -13.25 26.46
CA SER A 51 16.83 -12.56 26.67
C SER A 51 15.92 -12.71 25.44
N SER A 52 15.18 -13.82 25.37
CA SER A 52 14.18 -14.10 24.33
C SER A 52 12.80 -13.65 24.81
N ALA A 53 12.45 -12.39 24.56
CA ALA A 53 11.06 -11.92 24.63
C ALA A 53 10.40 -12.07 23.25
N GLY A 54 10.09 -13.31 22.88
CA GLY A 54 9.37 -13.66 21.64
C GLY A 54 8.09 -14.40 21.99
N CYS A 55 7.00 -13.65 22.15
CA CYS A 55 5.65 -14.16 22.44
C CYS A 55 5.04 -14.84 21.20
N PHE A 56 5.35 -16.12 20.99
CA PHE A 56 4.62 -17.00 20.08
C PHE A 56 3.71 -17.93 20.88
N GLY A 57 2.40 -17.65 20.85
CA GLY A 57 1.39 -18.58 21.31
C GLY A 57 1.13 -19.67 20.26
N ASN A 58 1.83 -20.79 20.36
CA ASN A 58 1.49 -22.01 19.61
C ASN A 58 0.40 -22.78 20.36
N LYS A 59 -0.69 -23.13 19.68
CA LYS A 59 -1.55 -24.28 20.04
C LYS A 59 -1.64 -25.21 18.83
N SER A 60 -1.15 -26.44 19.01
CA SER A 60 -1.26 -27.54 18.06
C SER A 60 -2.51 -28.40 18.33
N SER A 61 -2.99 -29.11 17.30
CA SER A 61 -3.84 -30.33 17.24
C SER A 61 -4.90 -30.11 16.16
N LYS A 62 -5.22 -30.97 15.19
CA LYS A 62 -4.97 -32.41 14.95
C LYS A 62 -5.36 -32.67 13.47
N ALA A 63 -4.60 -33.49 12.75
CA ALA A 63 -4.99 -33.94 11.42
C ALA A 63 -6.11 -35.00 11.50
N MET A 64 -7.10 -34.91 10.61
CA MET A 64 -7.97 -36.03 10.22
C MET A 64 -8.32 -35.93 8.74
N THR A 65 -7.95 -36.99 8.02
CA THR A 65 -8.32 -37.30 6.65
C THR A 65 -9.76 -37.83 6.60
N MET A 66 -10.58 -37.33 5.68
CA MET A 66 -11.79 -38.02 5.19
C MET A 66 -12.11 -37.54 3.76
N GLN A 67 -12.28 -38.51 2.86
CA GLN A 67 -12.58 -38.36 1.44
C GLN A 67 -14.09 -38.20 1.16
N ASN A 68 -14.38 -37.74 -0.07
CA ASN A 68 -15.66 -37.75 -0.81
C ASN A 68 -16.67 -36.66 -0.41
N SER A 69 -17.39 -35.96 -1.29
CA SER A 69 -17.81 -36.23 -2.67
C SER A 69 -18.34 -34.96 -3.35
N ARG A 70 -18.19 -34.91 -4.68
CA ARG A 70 -18.73 -34.00 -5.72
C ARG A 70 -19.93 -33.11 -5.36
N SER A 71 -19.83 -31.82 -5.67
CA SER A 71 -20.88 -31.02 -6.34
C SER A 71 -20.27 -29.76 -6.97
N GLY A 72 -20.68 -29.47 -8.20
CA GLY A 72 -20.07 -28.43 -9.04
C GLY A 72 -20.23 -27.02 -8.47
N GLN A 73 -19.12 -26.30 -8.36
CA GLN A 73 -19.11 -24.85 -8.28
C GLN A 73 -18.55 -24.32 -9.61
N PRO A 74 -19.12 -23.23 -10.16
CA PRO A 74 -18.43 -22.52 -11.22
C PRO A 74 -17.12 -22.02 -10.62
N SER A 75 -16.01 -22.45 -11.21
CA SER A 75 -14.72 -21.83 -10.95
C SER A 75 -14.91 -20.33 -11.13
N SER A 76 -14.96 -19.58 -10.03
CA SER A 76 -14.63 -18.17 -10.05
C SER A 76 -13.15 -18.13 -10.37
N ALA A 77 -12.85 -18.26 -11.68
CA ALA A 77 -11.56 -17.83 -12.18
C ALA A 77 -11.37 -16.43 -11.56
N PRO A 78 -10.28 -16.20 -10.81
CA PRO A 78 -9.94 -14.85 -10.44
C PRO A 78 -10.05 -14.03 -11.71
N LEU A 79 -10.64 -12.84 -11.65
CA LEU A 79 -10.50 -11.86 -12.72
C LEU A 79 -9.00 -11.75 -13.00
N GLN A 80 -8.52 -12.51 -13.98
CA GLN A 80 -7.14 -12.47 -14.41
C GLN A 80 -7.07 -11.16 -15.17
N LEU A 81 -6.67 -10.11 -14.45
CA LEU A 81 -6.22 -8.87 -15.08
C LEU A 81 -5.18 -9.32 -16.13
N PRO A 82 -5.43 -9.13 -17.44
CA PRO A 82 -4.58 -9.72 -18.46
C PRO A 82 -3.16 -9.12 -18.43
N PRO A 83 -2.20 -9.82 -19.05
CA PRO A 83 -0.79 -9.77 -18.72
C PRO A 83 -0.10 -8.62 -19.41
N THR A 84 0.11 -7.52 -18.69
CA THR A 84 1.35 -6.73 -18.62
C THR A 84 1.02 -5.43 -17.92
N SER A 85 1.76 -5.16 -16.85
CA SER A 85 1.67 -3.97 -15.98
C SER A 85 1.54 -2.58 -16.66
N ILE A 86 1.65 -2.47 -17.99
CA ILE A 86 1.75 -1.22 -18.74
C ILE A 86 0.44 -0.41 -18.68
N GLU A 87 -0.72 -1.04 -18.90
CA GLU A 87 -2.01 -0.32 -18.89
C GLU A 87 -2.34 0.32 -17.54
N TYR A 88 -1.82 -0.28 -16.46
CA TYR A 88 -2.02 0.22 -15.10
C TYR A 88 -0.92 1.18 -14.64
N ARG A 89 0.20 1.30 -15.38
CA ARG A 89 1.30 2.22 -15.02
C ARG A 89 0.86 3.66 -14.77
N PRO A 90 -0.14 4.23 -15.48
CA PRO A 90 -0.62 5.58 -15.18
C PRO A 90 -1.08 5.76 -13.72
N LEU A 91 -1.49 4.69 -13.02
CA LEU A 91 -1.93 4.75 -11.63
C LEU A 91 -0.78 5.04 -10.64
N TRP A 92 0.47 4.76 -11.00
CA TRP A 92 1.65 4.99 -10.14
C TRP A 92 2.81 5.72 -10.85
N GLY A 93 2.59 6.18 -12.08
CA GLY A 93 3.57 6.93 -12.86
C GLY A 93 3.79 8.36 -12.36
N ALA A 94 4.67 9.11 -13.01
CA ALA A 94 4.99 10.48 -12.59
C ALA A 94 3.78 11.44 -12.69
N GLU A 95 2.99 11.33 -13.77
CA GLU A 95 1.91 12.28 -14.08
C GLU A 95 0.82 12.34 -12.99
N ILE A 96 0.50 11.19 -12.37
CA ILE A 96 -0.55 11.14 -11.34
C ILE A 96 -0.19 11.99 -10.11
N HIS A 97 1.10 12.13 -9.81
CA HIS A 97 1.59 12.95 -8.70
C HIS A 97 1.42 14.44 -8.97
N THR A 98 1.67 14.88 -10.21
CA THR A 98 1.39 16.25 -10.64
C THR A 98 -0.11 16.55 -10.54
N LEU A 99 -0.98 15.61 -10.94
CA LEU A 99 -2.43 15.76 -10.82
C LEU A 99 -2.87 15.89 -9.35
N TYR A 100 -2.36 15.04 -8.46
CA TYR A 100 -2.66 15.16 -7.03
C TYR A 100 -2.14 16.49 -6.46
N SER A 101 -0.93 16.94 -6.82
CA SER A 101 -0.42 18.26 -6.40
C SER A 101 -1.32 19.42 -6.85
N ILE A 102 -1.92 19.33 -8.05
CA ILE A 102 -2.89 20.32 -8.53
C ILE A 102 -4.18 20.27 -7.69
N VAL A 103 -4.69 19.07 -7.41
CA VAL A 103 -5.88 18.89 -6.57
C VAL A 103 -5.66 19.46 -5.18
N LEU A 104 -4.56 19.11 -4.51
CA LEU A 104 -4.23 19.60 -3.17
C LEU A 104 -4.08 21.12 -3.11
N ARG A 105 -3.60 21.77 -4.18
CA ARG A 105 -3.47 23.23 -4.25
C ARG A 105 -4.78 23.97 -4.53
N ARG A 106 -5.72 23.34 -5.22
CA ARG A 106 -6.85 24.06 -5.86
C ARG A 106 -8.23 23.64 -5.35
N CYS A 107 -8.35 22.46 -4.76
CA CYS A 107 -9.62 21.99 -4.23
C CYS A 107 -9.74 22.33 -2.75
N ILE A 108 -10.97 22.60 -2.33
CA ILE A 108 -11.34 22.91 -0.94
C ILE A 108 -12.40 21.93 -0.41
N ASN A 109 -13.00 21.14 -1.30
CA ASN A 109 -13.91 20.06 -0.94
C ASN A 109 -13.15 19.00 -0.13
N PRO A 110 -13.53 18.78 1.14
CA PRO A 110 -12.80 17.88 2.03
C PRO A 110 -12.78 16.45 1.51
N ILE A 111 -13.81 16.00 0.79
CA ILE A 111 -13.85 14.65 0.21
C ILE A 111 -12.77 14.50 -0.87
N THR A 112 -12.62 15.52 -1.72
CA THR A 112 -11.63 15.50 -2.80
C THR A 112 -10.21 15.58 -2.24
N MET A 113 -9.98 16.41 -1.22
CA MET A 113 -8.68 16.54 -0.55
C MET A 113 -8.30 15.25 0.19
N GLU A 114 -9.21 14.68 0.97
CA GLU A 114 -9.03 13.39 1.65
C GLU A 114 -8.71 12.28 0.65
N ALA A 115 -9.44 12.22 -0.47
CA ALA A 115 -9.21 11.22 -1.50
C ALA A 115 -7.82 11.37 -2.14
N ALA A 116 -7.37 12.60 -2.44
CA ALA A 116 -6.03 12.84 -2.97
C ALA A 116 -4.93 12.47 -1.96
N ALA A 117 -5.06 12.88 -0.69
CA ALA A 117 -4.13 12.51 0.36
C ALA A 117 -4.07 10.99 0.58
N GLY A 118 -5.23 10.32 0.57
CA GLY A 118 -5.35 8.86 0.65
C GLY A 118 -4.77 8.13 -0.55
N ALA A 119 -4.85 8.70 -1.76
CA ALA A 119 -4.20 8.13 -2.94
C ALA A 119 -2.67 8.23 -2.80
N ILE A 120 -2.14 9.37 -2.37
CA ILE A 120 -0.70 9.54 -2.09
C ILE A 120 -0.25 8.54 -1.02
N GLN A 121 -1.02 8.37 0.05
CA GLN A 121 -0.76 7.37 1.08
C GLN A 121 -0.63 5.96 0.47
N ASN A 122 -1.56 5.56 -0.40
CA ASN A 122 -1.53 4.26 -1.06
C ASN A 122 -0.27 4.09 -1.93
N LEU A 123 0.05 5.07 -2.77
CA LEU A 123 1.18 5.01 -3.70
C LEU A 123 2.54 5.00 -3.00
N THR A 124 2.64 5.64 -1.84
CA THR A 124 3.88 5.73 -1.05
C THR A 124 4.05 4.56 -0.08
N ALA A 125 3.13 3.59 -0.08
CA ALA A 125 3.17 2.46 0.84
C ALA A 125 4.15 1.36 0.38
N CYS A 126 4.74 0.68 1.37
CA CYS A 126 5.62 -0.49 1.21
C CYS A 126 6.95 -0.21 0.48
N ASP A 127 7.77 -1.26 0.40
CA ASP A 127 9.14 -1.20 -0.11
C ASP A 127 9.25 -1.82 -1.51
N TRP A 128 8.34 -1.42 -2.42
CA TRP A 128 8.43 -1.77 -3.83
C TRP A 128 8.90 -0.55 -4.64
N GLN A 129 9.55 -0.80 -5.78
CA GLN A 129 10.28 0.25 -6.52
C GLN A 129 9.39 1.45 -6.90
N PRO A 130 8.15 1.28 -7.41
CA PRO A 130 7.28 2.42 -7.68
C PRO A 130 6.86 3.24 -6.44
N ALA A 131 6.81 2.67 -5.23
CA ALA A 131 6.58 3.48 -4.03
C ALA A 131 7.79 4.33 -3.66
N VAL A 132 9.01 3.84 -3.91
CA VAL A 132 10.25 4.64 -3.76
C VAL A 132 10.19 5.84 -4.71
N GLU A 133 9.85 5.59 -5.98
CA GLU A 133 9.69 6.63 -6.99
C GLU A 133 8.56 7.60 -6.65
N SER A 134 7.42 7.10 -6.14
CA SER A 134 6.29 7.92 -5.70
C SER A 134 6.70 8.87 -4.56
N ARG A 135 7.46 8.38 -3.56
CA ARG A 135 7.98 9.23 -2.47
C ARG A 135 8.95 10.31 -2.98
N ALA A 136 9.73 10.03 -4.02
CA ALA A 136 10.58 11.02 -4.67
C ALA A 136 9.76 12.03 -5.48
N MET A 137 8.73 11.57 -6.21
CA MET A 137 7.84 12.42 -6.99
C MET A 137 7.03 13.38 -6.11
N VAL A 138 6.51 12.92 -4.97
CA VAL A 138 5.83 13.81 -4.01
C VAL A 138 6.73 14.97 -3.57
N ARG A 139 8.02 14.70 -3.32
CA ARG A 139 9.00 15.75 -2.98
C ARG A 139 9.25 16.69 -4.15
N LYS A 140 9.44 16.14 -5.36
CA LYS A 140 9.65 16.90 -6.59
C LYS A 140 8.49 17.86 -6.88
N GLU A 141 7.25 17.40 -6.68
CA GLU A 141 6.02 18.18 -6.88
C GLU A 141 5.70 19.15 -5.73
N LYS A 142 6.64 19.35 -4.80
CA LYS A 142 6.47 20.16 -3.58
C LYS A 142 5.24 19.73 -2.76
N GLY A 143 4.95 18.44 -2.75
CA GLY A 143 3.80 17.87 -2.04
C GLY A 143 3.92 17.89 -0.53
N LEU A 144 5.15 17.89 0.03
CA LEU A 144 5.35 17.92 1.48
C LEU A 144 4.78 19.19 2.13
N PRO A 145 5.12 20.42 1.69
CA PRO A 145 4.47 21.62 2.20
C PRO A 145 2.94 21.58 2.08
N LEU A 146 2.41 21.13 0.95
CA LEU A 146 0.95 21.04 0.73
C LEU A 146 0.28 20.09 1.73
N LEU A 147 0.88 18.93 1.98
CA LEU A 147 0.39 17.98 2.98
C LEU A 147 0.51 18.54 4.40
N VAL A 148 1.60 19.24 4.73
CA VAL A 148 1.74 19.87 6.05
C VAL A 148 0.68 20.94 6.28
N ASP A 149 0.40 21.80 5.30
CA ASP A 149 -0.63 22.83 5.39
C ASP A 149 -2.02 22.22 5.64
N MET A 150 -2.32 21.07 5.01
CA MET A 150 -3.56 20.33 5.20
C MET A 150 -3.76 19.75 6.61
N LEU A 151 -2.72 19.65 7.44
CA LEU A 151 -2.90 19.29 8.85
C LEU A 151 -3.69 20.33 9.64
N SER A 152 -3.81 21.55 9.10
CA SER A 152 -4.62 22.64 9.67
C SER A 152 -6.05 22.67 9.11
N ALA A 153 -6.47 21.67 8.32
CA ALA A 153 -7.83 21.60 7.78
C ALA A 153 -8.87 21.40 8.90
N THR A 154 -10.07 21.93 8.71
CA THR A 154 -11.19 21.78 9.65
C THR A 154 -11.81 20.38 9.66
N SER A 155 -11.49 19.55 8.66
CA SER A 155 -12.04 18.20 8.52
C SER A 155 -11.06 17.17 9.08
N ASP A 156 -11.45 16.48 10.16
CA ASP A 156 -10.66 15.40 10.77
C ASP A 156 -10.30 14.30 9.77
N ARG A 157 -11.17 14.03 8.80
CA ARG A 157 -10.91 13.05 7.74
C ARG A 157 -9.73 13.45 6.86
N VAL A 158 -9.67 14.73 6.47
CA VAL A 158 -8.55 15.29 5.70
C VAL A 158 -7.27 15.24 6.54
N VAL A 159 -7.33 15.65 7.81
CA VAL A 159 -6.18 15.62 8.72
C VAL A 159 -5.65 14.20 8.90
N CYS A 160 -6.52 13.22 9.14
CA CYS A 160 -6.14 11.82 9.34
C CYS A 160 -5.50 11.21 8.08
N ALA A 161 -6.11 11.40 6.91
CA ALA A 161 -5.55 10.91 5.64
C ALA A 161 -4.18 11.54 5.36
N THR A 162 -4.07 12.85 5.60
CA THR A 162 -2.84 13.64 5.43
C THR A 162 -1.71 13.18 6.37
N ALA A 163 -1.99 13.05 7.66
CA ALA A 163 -1.01 12.57 8.65
C ALA A 163 -0.52 11.16 8.29
N THR A 164 -1.42 10.32 7.80
CA THR A 164 -1.07 8.96 7.38
C THR A 164 -0.22 8.92 6.11
N ALA A 165 -0.50 9.80 5.14
CA ALA A 165 0.35 9.98 3.96
C ALA A 165 1.75 10.48 4.36
N LEU A 166 1.83 11.48 5.25
CA LEU A 166 3.10 12.02 5.75
C LEU A 166 3.94 10.96 6.48
N ARG A 167 3.31 10.06 7.25
CA ARG A 167 4.02 8.93 7.88
C ARG A 167 4.74 8.05 6.86
N ASN A 168 4.15 7.80 5.69
CA ASN A 168 4.80 7.01 4.64
C ASN A 168 5.93 7.78 3.92
N LEU A 169 5.88 9.12 3.99
CA LEU A 169 6.86 10.00 3.36
C LEU A 169 8.04 10.33 4.26
N ALA A 170 7.98 10.04 5.56
CA ALA A 170 9.06 10.25 6.52
C ALA A 170 10.31 9.43 6.21
#